data_AF-F8L5S9-F1
#
_entry.id   AF-F8L5S9-F1
#
_cell.length_a   1.000
_cell.length_b   1.000
_cell.length_c   1.000
_cell.angle_alpha   90.00
_cell.angle_beta   90.00
_cell.angle_gamma   90.00
#
_symmetry.space_group_name_H-M   'P 1'
#
loop_
_entity.id
_entity.type
_entity.pdbx_description
1 polymer ?
#
loop_
_entity_poly.entity_id
_entity_poly.type
_entity_poly.pdbx_seq_one_letter_code
_entity_poly.pdbx_strand_id
1 'polypeptide(L)'
;MKCPNGTPWTWCLNKKCVVDPMDPNKAVCICDIMYQEDWVTFGGNCDQATCQTGYWSGATIDAFHEGANLLIKEFDLDPSIIKECVGNPQ
;
A
#
# COMPACT_ATOMS: atom_id res chain seq x y z
N MET A 1 -5.92 9.31 5.15
CA MET A 1 -6.69 8.12 5.59
C MET A 1 -5.69 7.05 6.00
N LYS A 2 -5.72 6.60 7.26
CA LYS A 2 -4.74 5.65 7.83
C LYS A 2 -5.41 4.49 8.54
N CYS A 3 -4.88 3.29 8.37
CA CYS A 3 -5.23 2.14 9.18
C CYS A 3 -4.49 2.21 10.53
N PRO A 4 -5.16 1.91 11.65
CA PRO A 4 -4.57 2.09 12.96
C PRO A 4 -3.55 1.00 13.29
N ASN A 5 -2.51 1.38 14.04
CA ASN A 5 -1.55 0.49 14.65
C ASN A 5 -2.23 -0.69 15.38
N GLY A 6 -1.62 -1.87 15.29
CA GLY A 6 -2.15 -3.13 15.82
C GLY A 6 -3.07 -3.86 14.83
N THR A 7 -3.51 -3.22 13.75
CA THR A 7 -4.23 -3.90 12.66
C THR A 7 -3.23 -4.59 11.74
N PRO A 8 -3.37 -5.91 11.47
CA PRO A 8 -2.43 -6.61 10.61
C PRO A 8 -2.51 -6.17 9.16
N TRP A 9 -1.36 -6.09 8.50
CA TRP A 9 -1.22 -5.78 7.07
C TRP A 9 -0.03 -6.52 6.45
N THR A 10 0.10 -6.49 5.13
CA THR A 10 1.18 -7.19 4.43
C THR A 10 2.13 -6.21 3.71
N TRP A 11 3.43 -6.39 3.92
CA TRP A 11 4.45 -5.68 3.16
C TRP A 11 4.79 -6.47 1.89
N CYS A 12 4.13 -6.14 0.79
CA CYS A 12 4.30 -6.85 -0.49
C CYS A 12 5.22 -6.12 -1.49
N LEU A 13 5.56 -4.85 -1.25
CA LEU A 13 6.41 -4.09 -2.18
C LEU A 13 7.79 -4.75 -2.32
N ASN A 14 8.23 -4.94 -3.57
CA ASN A 14 9.49 -5.61 -3.95
C ASN A 14 9.62 -7.06 -3.47
N LYS A 15 8.52 -7.73 -3.11
CA LYS A 15 8.52 -9.15 -2.77
C LYS A 15 8.38 -10.02 -4.02
N LYS A 16 8.82 -11.28 -3.90
CA LYS A 16 8.68 -12.26 -4.97
C LYS A 16 7.20 -12.59 -5.16
N CYS A 17 6.72 -12.39 -6.38
CA CYS A 17 5.39 -12.77 -6.81
C CYS A 17 5.46 -13.73 -8.00
N VAL A 18 4.51 -14.64 -8.09
CA VAL A 18 4.32 -15.54 -9.24
C VAL A 18 2.91 -15.30 -9.79
N VAL A 19 2.81 -15.05 -11.09
CA VAL A 19 1.52 -14.91 -11.78
C VAL A 19 0.76 -16.22 -11.69
N ASP A 20 -0.53 -16.15 -11.37
CA ASP A 20 -1.40 -17.32 -11.31
C ASP A 20 -1.56 -17.92 -12.74
N PRO A 21 -1.16 -19.19 -12.98
CA PRO A 21 -1.26 -19.79 -14.30
C PRO A 21 -2.70 -19.99 -14.78
N MET A 22 -3.69 -19.96 -13.88
CA MET A 22 -5.11 -20.09 -14.21
C MET A 22 -5.80 -18.74 -14.43
N ASP A 23 -5.22 -17.63 -13.96
CA ASP A 23 -5.75 -16.27 -14.10
C ASP A 23 -4.60 -15.25 -14.17
N PRO A 24 -4.18 -14.80 -15.37
CA PRO A 24 -3.03 -13.91 -15.51
C PRO A 24 -3.27 -12.51 -14.94
N ASN A 25 -4.49 -12.18 -14.51
CA ASN A 25 -4.80 -10.94 -13.81
C ASN A 25 -4.50 -11.03 -12.30
N LYS A 26 -4.10 -12.20 -11.80
CA LYS A 26 -3.76 -12.44 -10.39
C LYS A 26 -2.30 -12.85 -10.25
N ALA A 27 -1.72 -12.50 -9.11
CA ALA A 27 -0.41 -12.96 -8.71
C ALA A 27 -0.43 -13.35 -7.23
N VAL A 28 0.35 -14.37 -6.88
CA VAL A 28 0.58 -14.80 -5.50
C VAL A 28 1.95 -14.32 -5.07
N CYS A 29 1.98 -13.53 -4.00
CA CYS A 29 3.21 -12.96 -3.44
C CYS A 29 3.50 -13.53 -2.06
N ILE A 30 4.79 -13.65 -1.70
CA ILE A 30 5.21 -13.98 -0.34
C ILE A 30 5.56 -12.67 0.37
N CYS A 31 4.64 -12.19 1.21
CA CYS A 31 4.76 -10.91 1.90
C CYS A 31 5.04 -11.11 3.39
N ASP A 32 5.69 -10.13 4.01
CA ASP A 32 5.82 -10.10 5.47
C ASP A 32 4.50 -9.61 6.08
N ILE A 33 4.11 -10.17 7.22
CA ILE A 33 2.96 -9.68 7.98
C ILE A 33 3.44 -8.69 9.02
N MET A 34 2.90 -7.48 8.96
CA MET A 34 3.22 -6.35 9.82
C MET A 34 2.04 -6.06 10.75
N TYR A 35 2.33 -5.57 11.96
CA TYR A 35 1.32 -5.23 12.97
C TYR A 35 1.57 -3.84 13.60
N GLN A 36 2.73 -3.26 13.30
CA GLN A 36 3.23 -2.07 13.96
C GLN A 36 2.95 -0.83 13.11
N GLU A 37 2.82 0.29 13.80
CA GLU A 37 2.62 1.64 13.26
C GLU A 37 1.29 1.83 12.53
N ASP A 38 0.89 3.09 12.40
CA ASP A 38 -0.19 3.45 11.50
C ASP A 38 0.27 3.27 10.06
N TRP A 39 -0.60 2.73 9.21
CA TRP A 39 -0.25 2.34 7.85
C TRP A 39 -1.31 2.78 6.84
N VAL A 40 -0.98 2.69 5.55
CA VAL A 40 -1.89 3.00 4.44
C VAL A 40 -2.01 1.77 3.56
N THR A 41 -3.25 1.43 3.18
CA THR A 41 -3.52 0.34 2.23
C THR A 41 -3.25 0.80 0.80
N PHE A 42 -2.61 -0.05 0.00
CA PHE A 42 -2.50 0.14 -1.46
C PHE A 42 -3.73 -0.42 -2.20
N GLY A 43 -4.59 -1.14 -1.50
CA GLY A 43 -5.87 -1.63 -2.02
C GLY A 43 -7.03 -0.71 -1.67
N GLY A 44 -8.17 -0.94 -2.33
CA GLY A 44 -9.44 -0.34 -1.91
C GLY A 44 -9.57 1.17 -2.09
N ASN A 45 -8.81 1.79 -3.01
CA ASN A 45 -8.87 3.25 -3.26
C ASN A 45 -8.72 4.09 -1.98
N CYS A 46 -7.81 3.67 -1.10
CA CYS A 46 -7.51 4.36 0.15
C CYS A 46 -8.70 4.41 1.14
N ASP A 47 -9.66 3.49 0.99
CA ASP A 47 -10.78 3.28 1.90
C ASP A 47 -10.33 2.58 3.20
N GLN A 48 -10.43 3.29 4.33
CA GLN A 48 -10.09 2.76 5.66
C GLN A 48 -11.03 1.65 6.12
N ALA A 49 -12.25 1.53 5.58
CA ALA A 49 -13.13 0.42 5.90
C ALA A 49 -12.51 -0.93 5.51
N THR A 50 -11.57 -0.93 4.56
CA THR A 50 -10.88 -2.14 4.12
C THR A 50 -9.81 -2.62 5.10
N CYS A 51 -9.33 -1.79 6.03
CA CYS A 51 -8.28 -2.18 6.98
C CYS A 51 -8.63 -3.44 7.79
N GLN A 52 -9.93 -3.70 7.99
CA GLN A 52 -10.43 -4.84 8.78
C GLN A 52 -11.01 -5.97 7.93
N THR A 53 -11.01 -5.86 6.61
CA THR A 53 -11.62 -6.87 5.73
C THR A 53 -10.66 -7.98 5.32
N GLY A 54 -9.37 -7.84 5.64
CA GLY A 54 -8.35 -8.85 5.36
C GLY A 54 -6.92 -8.31 5.47
N TYR A 55 -5.97 -9.13 5.03
CA TYR A 55 -4.55 -8.78 4.97
C TYR A 55 -4.28 -8.01 3.67
N TRP A 56 -4.32 -6.69 3.76
CA TRP A 56 -4.06 -5.82 2.63
C TRP A 56 -2.59 -5.48 2.50
N SER A 57 -2.12 -5.41 1.25
CA SER A 57 -0.83 -4.82 0.94
C SER A 57 -0.84 -3.35 1.34
N GLY A 58 0.19 -2.91 2.05
CA GLY A 58 0.31 -1.53 2.48
C GLY A 58 1.74 -1.08 2.72
N ALA A 59 1.87 0.06 3.37
CA ALA A 59 3.14 0.60 3.88
C ALA A 59 2.89 1.51 5.08
N THR A 60 3.95 1.79 5.85
CA THR A 60 3.94 2.90 6.81
C THR A 60 3.74 4.22 6.05
N ILE A 61 3.27 5.25 6.75
CA ILE A 61 2.99 6.56 6.14
C ILE A 61 4.24 7.14 5.46
N ASP A 62 5.39 7.08 6.14
CA ASP A 62 6.65 7.61 5.61
C ASP A 62 7.11 6.84 4.37
N ALA A 63 7.04 5.51 4.41
CA ALA A 63 7.42 4.68 3.27
C ALA A 63 6.49 4.88 2.07
N PHE A 64 5.19 5.13 2.30
CA PHE A 64 4.27 5.50 1.23
C PHE A 64 4.66 6.83 0.59
N HIS A 65 4.94 7.86 1.39
CA HIS A 65 5.36 9.16 0.85
C HIS A 65 6.66 9.06 0.05
N GLU A 66 7.67 8.35 0.58
CA GLU A 66 8.94 8.15 -0.12
C GLU A 66 8.73 7.43 -1.45
N GLY A 67 8.02 6.30 -1.43
CA GLY A 67 7.75 5.51 -2.63
C GLY A 67 6.93 6.29 -3.66
N ALA A 68 5.87 6.97 -3.23
CA ALA A 68 5.01 7.73 -4.13
C ALA A 68 5.73 8.94 -4.74
N ASN A 69 6.57 9.65 -3.97
CA ASN A 69 7.38 10.75 -4.49
C ASN A 69 8.41 10.26 -5.53
N LEU A 70 9.01 9.09 -5.30
CA LEU A 70 9.90 8.47 -6.28
C LEU A 70 9.17 8.15 -7.59
N LEU A 71 7.98 7.55 -7.50
CA LEU A 71 7.17 7.22 -8.68
C LEU A 71 6.70 8.48 -9.44
N ILE A 72 6.25 9.51 -8.72
CA ILE A 72 5.89 10.80 -9.33
C ILE A 72 7.04 11.36 -10.14
N LYS A 73 8.23 11.35 -9.57
CA LYS A 73 9.43 11.89 -10.22
C LYS A 73 9.83 11.05 -11.44
N GLU A 74 9.82 9.73 -11.31
CA GLU A 74 10.28 8.82 -12.37
C GLU A 74 9.31 8.80 -13.57
N PHE A 75 8.01 8.89 -13.30
CA PHE A 75 6.96 8.78 -14.31
C PHE A 75 6.33 10.12 -14.71
N ASP A 76 6.86 11.25 -14.21
CA ASP A 76 6.34 12.61 -14.45
C ASP A 76 4.83 12.73 -14.19
N LEU A 77 4.39 12.20 -13.03
CA LEU A 77 2.98 12.19 -12.64
C LEU A 77 2.60 13.48 -11.91
N ASP A 78 1.31 13.84 -11.93
CA ASP A 78 0.79 14.94 -11.12
C ASP A 78 0.94 14.60 -9.62
N PRO A 79 1.65 15.41 -8.81
CA PRO A 79 1.79 15.16 -7.38
C PRO A 79 0.47 15.17 -6.59
N SER A 80 -0.60 15.74 -7.17
CA SER A 80 -1.92 15.76 -6.55
C SER A 80 -2.49 14.37 -6.27
N ILE A 81 -2.03 13.32 -6.96
CA ILE A 81 -2.49 11.93 -6.78
C ILE A 81 -2.24 11.38 -5.37
N ILE A 82 -1.25 11.92 -4.63
CA ILE A 82 -0.93 11.45 -3.27
C ILE A 82 -1.93 11.98 -2.23
N LYS A 83 -2.51 13.16 -2.47
CA LYS A 83 -3.36 13.84 -1.48
C LYS A 83 -4.59 13.03 -1.10
N GLU A 84 -5.08 12.16 -1.99
CA GLU A 84 -6.27 11.36 -1.76
C GLU A 84 -6.10 10.33 -0.64
N CYS A 85 -4.87 9.83 -0.43
CA CYS A 85 -4.66 8.66 0.43
C CYS A 85 -4.20 9.02 1.84
N VAL A 86 -3.32 10.01 2.01
CA VAL A 86 -2.72 10.29 3.34
C VAL A 86 -2.88 11.74 3.80
N GLY A 87 -3.51 12.60 2.99
CA GLY A 87 -3.49 14.05 3.23
C GLY A 87 -2.11 14.64 2.90
N ASN A 88 -1.91 15.94 3.12
CA ASN A 88 -0.60 16.56 2.89
C ASN A 88 0.44 16.01 3.88
N PRO A 89 1.70 15.75 3.46
CA PRO A 89 2.80 15.63 4.41
C PRO A 89 2.89 16.95 5.18
N GLN A 90 2.99 16.85 6.51
CA GLN A 90 3.16 18.01 7.39
C GLN A 90 4.63 18.40 7.49
#